data_AF-A0A973RRR6-F1
#
_entry.id   AF-A0A973RRR6-F1
#
_cell.length_a   1.000
_cell.length_b   1.000
_cell.length_c   1.000
_cell.angle_alpha   90.00
_cell.angle_beta   90.00
_cell.angle_gamma   90.00
#
_symmetry.space_group_name_H-M   'P 1'
#
loop_
_entity.id
_entity.type
_entity.pdbx_description
1 polymer ?
#
loop_
_entity_poly.entity_id
_entity_poly.type
_entity_poly.pdbx_seq_one_letter_code
_entity_poly.pdbx_strand_id
1 'polypeptide(L)'
;WMANGSYAVVRRIRMLLDDWEKLSLKDQEDVIGRRKSDGAPLSGGTETTAMDLEKTDAQGNYVVPGNAHARISRPDQNGGAAILRRPFSYHDGFDADGVPDAGLLFVCWQADPLRGFVTLQRKLDRGDALSKYIRHEASGLFAVPGGAAQGEYVGQRLLEG
;
A
#
# COMPACT_ATOMS: atom_id res chain seq x y z
N TRP A 1 -22.94 2.63 17.19
CA TRP A 1 -22.35 1.29 17.17
C TRP A 1 -20.88 1.22 16.72
N MET A 2 -20.31 2.24 16.04
CA MET A 2 -18.90 2.25 15.55
C MET A 2 -17.86 2.92 16.47
N ALA A 3 -18.24 3.36 17.69
CA ALA A 3 -17.28 3.94 18.62
C ALA A 3 -16.13 2.95 18.91
N ASN A 4 -14.88 3.45 18.97
CA ASN A 4 -13.65 2.67 19.10
C ASN A 4 -13.42 1.62 18.00
N GLY A 5 -14.14 1.71 16.89
CA GLY A 5 -13.96 0.86 15.71
C GLY A 5 -12.99 1.45 14.68
N SER A 6 -12.87 0.77 13.54
CA SER A 6 -12.10 1.18 12.38
C SER A 6 -12.76 0.68 11.10
N TYR A 7 -12.37 1.23 9.95
CA TYR A 7 -12.75 0.69 8.66
C TYR A 7 -11.58 -0.10 8.06
N ALA A 8 -11.84 -1.30 7.57
CA ALA A 8 -10.86 -2.13 6.88
C ALA A 8 -11.13 -2.11 5.37
N VAL A 9 -10.10 -1.82 4.58
CA VAL A 9 -10.11 -2.10 3.15
C VAL A 9 -9.25 -3.32 2.89
N VAL A 10 -9.80 -4.29 2.17
CA VAL A 10 -9.10 -5.49 1.71
C VAL A 10 -8.98 -5.42 0.19
N ARG A 11 -7.79 -5.66 -0.34
CA ARG A 11 -7.53 -5.80 -1.78
C ARG A 11 -6.70 -7.05 -2.02
N ARG A 12 -7.16 -7.93 -2.92
CA ARG A 12 -6.27 -8.94 -3.51
C ARG A 12 -5.50 -8.26 -4.64
N ILE A 13 -4.19 -8.12 -4.44
CA ILE A 13 -3.31 -7.45 -5.39
C ILE A 13 -2.34 -8.51 -5.93
N ARG A 14 -2.60 -9.01 -7.14
CA ARG A 14 -1.67 -9.92 -7.82
C ARG A 14 -0.46 -9.15 -8.29
N MET A 15 0.72 -9.71 -8.10
CA MET A 15 1.98 -9.18 -8.61
C MET A 15 2.29 -9.84 -9.95
N LEU A 16 2.59 -9.03 -10.97
CA LEU A 16 3.01 -9.52 -12.28
C LEU A 16 4.51 -9.84 -12.21
N LEU A 17 4.85 -10.92 -11.51
CA LEU A 17 6.23 -11.28 -11.18
C LEU A 17 7.09 -11.51 -12.42
N ASP A 18 6.55 -12.16 -13.46
CA ASP A 18 7.24 -12.40 -14.72
C ASP A 18 7.66 -11.10 -15.44
N ASP A 19 6.96 -10.00 -15.21
CA ASP A 19 7.32 -8.68 -15.74
C ASP A 19 8.24 -7.92 -14.77
N TRP A 20 7.97 -8.02 -13.47
CA TRP A 20 8.76 -7.36 -12.42
C TRP A 20 10.20 -7.87 -12.36
N GLU A 21 10.41 -9.18 -12.48
CA GLU A 21 11.71 -9.82 -12.33
C GLU A 21 12.64 -9.60 -13.54
N LYS A 22 12.10 -9.13 -14.67
CA LYS A 22 12.89 -8.71 -15.84
C LYS A 22 13.55 -7.34 -15.66
N LEU A 23 13.09 -6.54 -14.69
CA LEU A 23 13.65 -5.22 -14.42
C LEU A 23 15.03 -5.32 -13.79
N SER A 24 15.89 -4.34 -14.09
CA SER A 24 17.13 -4.18 -13.33
C SER A 24 16.82 -3.83 -11.87
N LEU A 25 17.75 -4.11 -10.95
CA LEU A 25 17.60 -3.71 -9.55
C LEU A 25 17.34 -2.20 -9.42
N LYS A 26 18.05 -1.39 -10.21
CA LYS A 26 17.86 0.06 -10.24
C LYS A 26 16.41 0.43 -10.61
N ASP A 27 15.85 -0.18 -11.66
CA ASP A 27 14.49 0.14 -12.10
C ASP A 27 13.45 -0.29 -11.06
N GLN A 28 13.66 -1.43 -10.40
CA GLN A 28 12.80 -1.88 -9.29
C GLN A 28 12.83 -0.90 -8.11
N GLU A 29 14.03 -0.44 -7.74
CA GLU A 29 14.19 0.53 -6.65
C GLU A 29 13.64 1.91 -7.02
N ASP A 30 13.76 2.34 -8.28
CA ASP A 30 13.17 3.59 -8.80
C ASP A 30 11.64 3.55 -8.78
N VAL A 31 11.03 2.39 -9.10
CA VAL A 31 9.58 2.19 -9.00
C VAL A 31 9.08 2.41 -7.57
N ILE A 32 9.82 1.94 -6.56
CA ILE A 32 9.42 2.06 -5.16
C ILE A 32 9.87 3.38 -4.53
N GLY A 33 11.06 3.88 -4.88
CA GLY A 33 11.73 5.01 -4.23
C GLY A 33 12.53 4.62 -2.98
N ARG A 34 12.76 3.32 -2.76
CA ARG A 34 13.53 2.77 -1.63
C ARG A 34 14.38 1.58 -2.09
N ARG A 35 15.49 1.34 -1.41
CA ARG A 35 16.38 0.22 -1.66
C ARG A 35 15.75 -1.11 -1.24
N LYS A 36 15.97 -2.16 -2.02
CA LYS A 36 15.50 -3.52 -1.68
C LYS A 36 16.34 -4.17 -0.59
N SER A 37 17.62 -3.82 -0.49
CA SER A 37 18.56 -4.43 0.45
C SER A 37 18.26 -4.11 1.92
N ASP A 38 17.87 -2.86 2.21
CA ASP A 38 17.73 -2.36 3.57
C ASP A 38 16.53 -1.40 3.78
N GLY A 39 15.71 -1.18 2.76
CA GLY A 39 14.50 -0.36 2.84
C GLY A 39 14.75 1.15 2.94
N ALA A 40 15.99 1.63 2.91
CA ALA A 40 16.28 3.06 3.00
C ALA A 40 15.76 3.82 1.77
N PRO A 41 15.41 5.12 1.89
CA PRO A 41 15.08 5.93 0.73
C PRO A 41 16.29 6.04 -0.21
N LEU A 42 16.03 6.19 -1.51
CA LEU A 42 17.10 6.40 -2.50
C LEU A 42 17.94 7.65 -2.20
N SER A 43 17.39 8.62 -1.47
CA SER A 43 18.11 9.79 -1.00
C SER A 43 19.24 9.50 0.01
N GLY A 44 19.25 8.32 0.66
CA GLY A 44 20.32 7.86 1.56
C GLY A 44 19.84 7.43 2.96
N GLY A 45 20.78 6.94 3.78
CA GLY A 45 20.53 6.53 5.17
C GLY A 45 20.04 5.09 5.34
N THR A 46 19.19 4.86 6.34
CA THR A 46 18.56 3.58 6.73
C THR A 46 17.05 3.61 6.49
N GLU A 47 16.33 2.50 6.73
CA GLU A 47 14.86 2.42 6.55
C GLU A 47 14.09 3.57 7.21
N THR A 48 14.49 3.96 8.43
CA THR A 48 13.86 5.01 9.23
C THR A 48 14.35 6.42 8.91
N THR A 49 15.33 6.56 8.00
CA THR A 49 15.78 7.87 7.55
C THR A 49 14.68 8.55 6.75
N ALA A 50 14.46 9.84 7.04
CA ALA A 50 13.50 10.64 6.30
C ALA A 50 13.92 10.73 4.82
N MET A 51 12.94 10.52 3.94
CA MET A 51 13.13 10.65 2.51
C MET A 51 13.29 12.13 2.14
N ASP A 52 14.37 12.47 1.44
CA ASP A 52 14.57 13.80 0.86
C ASP A 52 13.92 13.83 -0.52
N LEU A 53 12.82 14.58 -0.65
CA LEU A 53 12.01 14.66 -1.87
C LEU A 53 12.55 15.66 -2.89
N GLU A 54 13.44 16.56 -2.47
CA GLU A 54 13.98 17.64 -3.29
C GLU A 54 15.41 17.37 -3.77
N LYS A 55 16.08 16.37 -3.20
CA LYS A 55 17.41 15.95 -3.65
C LYS A 55 17.41 15.53 -5.12
N THR A 56 18.30 16.15 -5.88
CA THR A 56 18.53 15.85 -7.30
C THR A 56 19.89 15.19 -7.54
N ASP A 57 20.00 14.48 -8.66
CA ASP A 57 21.27 13.99 -9.20
C ASP A 57 22.04 15.10 -9.94
N ALA A 58 23.21 14.77 -10.48
CA ALA A 58 24.05 15.72 -11.23
C ALA A 58 23.40 16.21 -12.54
N GLN A 59 22.36 15.51 -13.01
CA GLN A 59 21.59 15.83 -14.22
C GLN A 59 20.32 16.62 -13.89
N GLY A 60 20.04 16.90 -12.61
CA GLY A 60 18.87 17.64 -12.15
C GLY A 60 17.61 16.81 -11.99
N ASN A 61 17.68 15.48 -12.13
CA ASN A 61 16.53 14.60 -11.88
C ASN A 61 16.39 14.32 -10.39
N TYR A 62 15.15 14.17 -9.90
CA TYR A 62 14.94 13.76 -8.52
C TYR A 62 15.55 12.38 -8.25
N VAL A 63 16.34 12.27 -7.18
CA VAL A 63 16.93 10.98 -6.72
C VAL A 63 15.82 10.01 -6.32
N VAL A 64 14.72 10.51 -5.76
CA VAL A 64 13.48 9.75 -5.58
C VAL A 64 12.50 10.14 -6.68
N PRO A 65 12.23 9.27 -7.68
CA PRO A 65 11.38 9.62 -8.83
C PRO A 65 10.02 10.20 -8.43
N GLY A 66 9.50 11.13 -9.23
CA GLY A 66 8.22 11.81 -8.98
C GLY A 66 7.02 10.88 -8.87
N ASN A 67 7.07 9.76 -9.57
CA ASN A 67 6.07 8.70 -9.60
C ASN A 67 6.44 7.48 -8.73
N ALA A 68 7.49 7.58 -7.90
CA ALA A 68 7.89 6.49 -7.02
C ALA A 68 6.80 6.19 -5.99
N HIS A 69 6.46 4.92 -5.82
CA HIS A 69 5.33 4.48 -4.98
C HIS A 69 5.42 5.03 -3.55
N ALA A 70 6.59 4.94 -2.91
CA ALA A 70 6.80 5.41 -1.54
C ALA A 70 6.84 6.94 -1.40
N ARG A 71 7.00 7.69 -2.50
CA ARG A 71 6.88 9.16 -2.52
C ARG A 71 5.42 9.56 -2.57
N ILE A 72 4.70 9.08 -3.59
CA ILE A 72 3.33 9.56 -3.87
C ILE A 72 2.29 9.03 -2.87
N SER A 73 2.59 7.97 -2.12
CA SER A 73 1.72 7.40 -1.07
C SER A 73 1.88 8.05 0.31
N ARG A 74 2.79 9.03 0.48
CA ARG A 74 3.01 9.69 1.77
C ARG A 74 1.81 10.55 2.21
N PRO A 75 1.53 10.68 3.50
CA PRO A 75 0.45 11.56 3.98
C PRO A 75 0.62 13.03 3.58
N ASP A 76 1.84 13.58 3.63
CA ASP A 76 2.13 14.96 3.23
C ASP A 76 1.87 15.22 1.72
N GLN A 77 1.95 14.18 0.90
CA GLN A 77 1.59 14.22 -0.52
C GLN A 77 0.09 14.00 -0.79
N ASN A 78 -0.71 13.75 0.26
CA ASN A 78 -2.13 13.39 0.14
C ASN A 78 -3.01 14.13 1.17
N GLY A 79 -2.64 15.36 1.54
CA GLY A 79 -3.45 16.20 2.44
C GLY A 79 -3.63 15.61 3.84
N GLY A 80 -2.64 14.85 4.31
CA GLY A 80 -2.69 14.14 5.60
C GLY A 80 -3.39 12.79 5.56
N ALA A 81 -3.84 12.32 4.39
CA ALA A 81 -4.47 11.00 4.29
C ALA A 81 -3.50 9.89 4.72
N ALA A 82 -3.94 9.07 5.67
CA ALA A 82 -3.09 8.07 6.30
C ALA A 82 -3.85 6.77 6.55
N ILE A 83 -3.13 5.66 6.48
CA ILE A 83 -3.63 4.31 6.70
C ILE A 83 -2.59 3.50 7.48
N LEU A 84 -3.04 2.55 8.29
CA LEU A 84 -2.19 1.49 8.81
C LEU A 84 -2.26 0.29 7.87
N ARG A 85 -1.18 -0.03 7.18
CA ARG A 85 -1.08 -1.23 6.33
C ARG A 85 -0.68 -2.43 7.18
N ARG A 86 -1.44 -3.53 7.13
CA ARG A 86 -1.16 -4.80 7.81
C ARG A 86 -1.48 -6.00 6.90
N PRO A 87 -0.69 -6.19 5.83
CA PRO A 87 -0.99 -7.14 4.77
C PRO A 87 -0.46 -8.55 5.07
N PHE A 88 -0.77 -9.48 4.16
CA PHE A 88 -0.14 -10.81 4.03
C PHE A 88 0.28 -11.03 2.58
N SER A 89 1.38 -11.74 2.34
CA SER A 89 1.66 -12.29 1.00
C SER A 89 0.76 -13.50 0.74
N TYR A 90 0.48 -13.80 -0.52
CA TYR A 90 -0.22 -15.02 -0.91
C TYR A 90 0.45 -15.67 -2.13
N HIS A 91 0.25 -16.98 -2.26
CA HIS A 91 0.56 -17.76 -3.46
C HIS A 91 -0.41 -18.95 -3.52
N ASP A 92 -1.29 -18.94 -4.51
CA ASP A 92 -2.39 -19.91 -4.65
C ASP A 92 -2.16 -20.87 -5.84
N GLY A 93 -0.92 -20.96 -6.32
CA GLY A 93 -0.50 -21.84 -7.41
C GLY A 93 -0.18 -21.08 -8.71
N PHE A 94 -0.31 -21.79 -9.82
CA PHE A 94 -0.03 -21.30 -11.17
C PHE A 94 -1.24 -21.57 -12.07
N ASP A 95 -1.49 -20.68 -13.02
CA ASP A 95 -2.52 -20.91 -14.04
C ASP A 95 -2.03 -21.84 -15.18
N ALA A 96 -2.87 -22.05 -16.19
CA ALA A 96 -2.57 -22.94 -17.30
C ALA A 96 -1.38 -22.47 -18.16
N ASP A 97 -1.06 -21.18 -18.16
CA ASP A 97 0.05 -20.58 -18.89
C ASP A 97 1.34 -20.56 -18.03
N GLY A 98 1.27 -21.06 -16.79
CA GLY A 98 2.40 -21.08 -15.86
C GLY A 98 2.63 -19.74 -15.16
N VAL A 99 1.66 -18.82 -15.18
CA VAL A 99 1.76 -17.53 -14.49
C VAL A 99 1.43 -17.74 -13.01
N PRO A 100 2.27 -17.25 -12.07
CA PRO A 100 1.99 -17.39 -10.65
C PRO A 100 0.77 -16.56 -10.23
N ASP A 101 -0.19 -17.19 -9.57
CA ASP A 101 -1.21 -16.47 -8.79
C ASP A 101 -0.62 -16.15 -7.41
N ALA A 102 0.22 -15.13 -7.39
CA ALA A 102 0.94 -14.67 -6.21
C ALA A 102 0.90 -13.16 -6.07
N GLY A 103 0.94 -12.67 -4.84
CA GLY A 103 0.97 -11.23 -4.60
C GLY A 103 0.71 -10.87 -3.14
N LEU A 104 -0.07 -9.80 -2.95
CA LEU A 104 -0.35 -9.22 -1.64
C LEU A 104 -1.85 -9.22 -1.35
N LEU A 105 -2.24 -9.86 -0.25
CA LEU A 105 -3.50 -9.58 0.44
C LEU A 105 -3.32 -8.29 1.22
N PHE A 106 -3.53 -7.19 0.53
CA PHE A 106 -3.42 -5.87 1.12
C PHE A 106 -4.61 -5.63 2.05
N VAL A 107 -4.31 -5.36 3.31
CA VAL A 107 -5.30 -4.95 4.31
C VAL A 107 -4.84 -3.65 4.92
N CYS A 108 -5.70 -2.63 4.91
CA CYS A 108 -5.41 -1.37 5.58
C CYS A 108 -6.56 -0.88 6.46
N TRP A 109 -6.17 -0.16 7.50
CA TRP A 109 -7.05 0.32 8.56
C TRP A 109 -7.03 1.84 8.62
N GLN A 110 -8.19 2.44 8.80
CA GLN A 110 -8.35 3.89 8.89
C GLN A 110 -9.63 4.27 9.64
N ALA A 111 -9.66 5.49 10.19
CA ALA A 111 -10.86 6.04 10.83
C ALA A 111 -11.93 6.46 9.81
N ASP A 112 -11.52 6.85 8.61
CA ASP A 112 -12.39 7.24 7.50
C ASP A 112 -11.73 6.83 6.16
N PRO A 113 -12.34 5.92 5.37
CA PRO A 113 -11.83 5.52 4.06
C PRO A 113 -11.58 6.68 3.09
N LEU A 114 -12.37 7.76 3.16
CA LEU A 114 -12.20 8.94 2.31
C LEU A 114 -10.94 9.72 2.68
N ARG A 115 -10.54 9.71 3.95
CA ARG A 115 -9.28 10.31 4.45
C ARG A 115 -8.13 9.31 4.54
N GLY A 116 -8.26 8.14 3.93
CA GLY A 116 -7.24 7.10 3.90
C GLY A 116 -7.14 6.48 2.51
N PHE A 117 -7.55 5.21 2.41
CA PHE A 117 -7.39 4.39 1.21
C PHE A 117 -7.93 5.05 -0.07
N VAL A 118 -9.12 5.66 -0.05
CA VAL A 118 -9.73 6.20 -1.29
C VAL A 118 -8.91 7.35 -1.87
N THR A 119 -8.43 8.27 -1.02
CA THR A 119 -7.59 9.40 -1.46
C THR A 119 -6.27 8.89 -2.00
N LEU A 120 -5.61 7.96 -1.29
CA LEU A 120 -4.36 7.36 -1.73
C LEU A 120 -4.51 6.62 -3.07
N GLN A 121 -5.46 5.69 -3.16
CA GLN A 121 -5.64 4.86 -4.36
C GLN A 121 -5.98 5.69 -5.60
N ARG A 122 -6.77 6.77 -5.49
CA ARG A 122 -7.06 7.67 -6.63
C ARG A 122 -5.81 8.33 -7.18
N LYS A 123 -4.83 8.64 -6.32
CA LYS A 123 -3.54 9.18 -6.75
C LYS A 123 -2.68 8.10 -7.41
N LEU A 124 -2.66 6.90 -6.83
CA LEU A 124 -1.88 5.77 -7.35
C LEU A 124 -2.38 5.29 -8.73
N ASP A 125 -3.69 5.25 -8.93
CA ASP A 125 -4.35 4.80 -10.17
C ASP A 125 -3.85 5.55 -11.42
N ARG A 126 -3.50 6.84 -11.28
CA ARG A 126 -3.09 7.70 -12.40
C ARG A 126 -1.59 7.91 -12.54
N GLY A 127 -0.83 7.72 -11.47
CA GLY A 127 0.53 8.27 -11.39
C GLY A 127 1.57 7.36 -10.76
N ASP A 128 1.22 6.15 -10.34
CA ASP A 128 2.15 5.24 -9.69
C ASP A 128 2.95 4.39 -10.69
N ALA A 129 4.28 4.39 -10.54
CA ALA A 129 5.15 3.50 -11.29
C ALA A 129 4.85 2.01 -11.03
N LEU A 130 4.38 1.67 -9.82
CA LEU A 130 4.11 0.29 -9.42
C LEU A 130 2.86 -0.29 -10.09
N SER A 131 1.88 0.56 -10.46
CA SER A 131 0.60 0.13 -11.05
C SER A 131 0.75 -0.75 -12.30
N LYS A 132 1.87 -0.62 -13.03
CA LYS A 132 2.17 -1.46 -14.19
C LYS A 132 2.37 -2.92 -13.83
N TYR A 133 2.94 -3.19 -12.65
CA TYR A 133 3.39 -4.50 -12.18
C TYR A 133 2.45 -5.17 -11.17
N ILE A 134 1.27 -4.58 -10.95
CA ILE A 134 0.25 -5.14 -10.05
C ILE A 134 -1.14 -5.13 -10.69
N ARG A 135 -2.01 -6.02 -10.24
CA ARG A 135 -3.44 -6.05 -10.62
C ARG A 135 -4.30 -6.20 -9.39
N HIS A 136 -5.30 -5.33 -9.27
CA HIS A 136 -6.31 -5.46 -8.21
C HIS A 136 -7.44 -6.36 -8.71
N GLU A 137 -7.60 -7.53 -8.10
CA GLU A 137 -8.52 -8.56 -8.60
C GLU A 137 -9.71 -8.83 -7.66
N ALA A 138 -9.59 -8.43 -6.40
CA ALA A 138 -10.70 -8.44 -5.45
C ALA A 138 -10.66 -7.23 -4.52
N SER A 139 -11.81 -6.86 -3.98
CA SER A 139 -11.95 -5.74 -3.06
C SER A 139 -13.04 -5.99 -2.02
N GLY A 140 -12.83 -5.49 -0.80
CA GLY A 140 -13.86 -5.39 0.22
C GLY A 140 -13.63 -4.16 1.10
N LEU A 141 -14.73 -3.55 1.56
CA LEU A 141 -14.71 -2.49 2.58
C LEU A 141 -15.63 -2.93 3.71
N PHE A 142 -15.09 -2.96 4.93
CA PHE A 142 -15.80 -3.45 6.11
C PHE A 142 -15.72 -2.42 7.24
N ALA A 143 -16.83 -2.25 7.94
CA ALA A 143 -16.85 -1.58 9.23
C ALA A 143 -16.49 -2.61 10.31
N VAL A 144 -15.43 -2.34 11.07
CA VAL A 144 -14.98 -3.20 12.16
C VAL A 144 -15.27 -2.48 13.48
N PRO A 145 -16.29 -2.92 14.24
CA PRO A 145 -16.70 -2.23 15.46
C PRO A 145 -15.62 -2.34 16.55
N GLY A 146 -15.80 -1.56 17.62
CA GLY A 146 -14.95 -1.67 18.80
C GLY A 146 -14.98 -3.08 19.43
N GLY A 147 -13.96 -3.36 20.24
CA GLY A 147 -13.88 -4.63 20.98
C GLY A 147 -15.06 -4.83 21.92
N ALA A 148 -15.44 -6.09 22.12
CA ALA A 148 -16.50 -6.45 23.06
C ALA A 148 -16.06 -6.20 24.51
N ALA A 149 -16.96 -5.65 25.33
CA ALA A 149 -16.76 -5.60 26.77
C ALA A 149 -16.95 -6.99 27.39
N GLN A 150 -16.54 -7.17 28.65
CA GLN A 150 -16.81 -8.41 29.37
C GLN A 150 -18.32 -8.64 29.47
N GLY A 151 -18.79 -9.81 29.05
CA GLY A 151 -20.22 -10.16 29.03
C GLY A 151 -20.98 -9.67 27.80
N GLU A 152 -20.32 -9.04 26.82
CA GLU A 152 -20.90 -8.57 25.56
C GLU A 152 -20.32 -9.32 24.35
N TYR A 153 -20.91 -9.14 23.17
CA TYR A 153 -20.35 -9.63 21.91
C TYR A 153 -20.04 -8.48 20.92
N VAL A 154 -19.14 -8.76 19.98
CA VAL A 154 -18.70 -7.79 18.97
C VAL A 154 -19.90 -7.36 18.13
N GLY A 155 -20.14 -6.05 18.05
CA GLY A 155 -21.26 -5.49 17.28
C GLY A 155 -22.61 -5.48 18.01
N GLN A 156 -22.67 -5.85 19.28
CA GLN A 156 -23.93 -5.88 20.05
C GLN A 156 -24.75 -4.58 19.95
N ARG A 157 -24.10 -3.41 20.05
CA ARG A 157 -24.75 -2.10 19.92
C ARG A 157 -25.36 -1.81 18.53
N LEU A 158 -24.99 -2.55 17.50
CA LEU A 158 -25.61 -2.48 16.17
C LEU A 158 -26.79 -3.45 16.06
N LEU A 159 -26.65 -4.65 16.62
CA LEU A 159 -27.54 -5.78 16.37
C LEU A 159 -28.75 -5.82 17.32
N GLU A 160 -28.63 -5.22 18.50
CA GLU A 160 -29.71 -5.10 19.49
C GLU A 160 -30.24 -3.67 19.64
N GLY A 161 -29.64 -2.71 18.92
CA GLY A 161 -29.96 -1.29 18.98
C GLY A 161 -31.03 -0.87 17.99
#